data_AF-A0A656GL04-F1
#
_entry.id   AF-A0A656GL04-F1
#
_cell.length_a   1.000
_cell.length_b   1.000
_cell.length_c   1.000
_cell.angle_alpha   90.00
_cell.angle_beta   90.00
_cell.angle_gamma   90.00
#
_symmetry.space_group_name_H-M   'P 1'
#
loop_
_entity.id
_entity.type
_entity.pdbx_description
1 polymer ?
#
loop_
_entity_poly.entity_id
_entity_poly.type
_entity_poly.pdbx_seq_one_letter_code
_entity_poly.pdbx_strand_id
1 'polypeptide(L)' 'QIDAYYMTEGRPHYQRQAAFLIEPERVIVFSTTSQTDFSDEQTQGWDHMLTSFQPRVPHTTPTDTREQE' A
#
# COMPACT_ATOMS: atom_id res chain seq x y z
N GLN A 1 2.26 6.52 -1.72
CA GLN A 1 1.54 6.04 -2.92
C GLN A 1 2.25 6.57 -4.15
N ILE A 2 2.15 5.85 -5.28
CA ILE A 2 2.64 6.24 -6.59
C ILE A 2 1.54 5.96 -7.61
N ASP A 3 1.32 6.89 -8.54
CA ASP A 3 0.47 6.72 -9.70
C ASP A 3 1.38 6.57 -10.93
N ALA A 4 1.07 5.60 -11.81
CA ALA A 4 1.89 5.21 -12.94
C ALA A 4 1.05 5.00 -14.19
N TYR A 5 1.67 5.22 -15.34
CA TYR A 5 1.10 5.00 -16.66
C TYR A 5 2.10 4.25 -17.53
N TYR A 6 1.68 3.17 -18.18
CA TYR A 6 2.51 2.42 -19.12
C TYR A 6 1.71 1.88 -20.29
N MET A 7 2.41 1.53 -21.38
CA MET A 7 1.83 0.97 -22.59
C MET A 7 2.26 -0.48 -22.75
N THR A 8 1.30 -1.39 -22.98
CA THR A 8 1.57 -2.80 -23.29
C THR A 8 0.72 -3.19 -24.48
N GLU A 9 1.34 -3.74 -25.54
CA GLU A 9 0.62 -4.17 -26.76
C GLU A 9 -0.28 -3.08 -27.38
N GLY A 10 0.17 -1.82 -27.31
CA GLY A 10 -0.59 -0.66 -27.82
C GLY A 10 -1.77 -0.23 -26.93
N ARG A 11 -1.94 -0.83 -25.75
CA ARG A 11 -2.99 -0.50 -24.79
C ARG A 11 -2.44 0.29 -23.60
N PRO A 12 -3.14 1.35 -23.16
CA PRO A 12 -2.74 2.09 -21.96
C PRO A 12 -3.13 1.34 -20.69
N HIS A 13 -2.27 1.45 -19.69
CA HIS A 13 -2.51 0.95 -18.34
C HIS A 13 -2.23 2.06 -17.33
N TYR A 14 -3.26 2.35 -16.54
CA TYR A 14 -3.21 3.29 -15.43
C TYR A 14 -3.12 2.48 -14.15
N GLN A 15 -2.08 2.69 -13.36
CA GLN A 15 -1.83 1.92 -12.15
C GLN A 15 -1.62 2.84 -10.96
N ARG A 16 -2.19 2.49 -9.81
CA ARG A 16 -1.87 3.08 -8.52
C ARG A 16 -1.27 2.02 -7.61
N GLN A 17 -0.24 2.40 -6.85
CA GLN A 17 0.42 1.53 -5.89
C GLN A 17 0.61 2.25 -4.55
N ALA A 18 0.31 1.57 -3.46
CA ALA A 18 0.61 2.05 -2.11
C ALA A 18 1.25 0.93 -1.30
N ALA A 19 2.28 1.29 -0.54
CA ALA A 19 3.06 0.36 0.27
C ALA A 19 2.89 0.68 1.74
N PHE A 20 2.64 -0.35 2.55
CA PHE A 20 2.63 -0.29 4.00
C PHE A 20 3.77 -1.15 4.53
N LEU A 21 4.64 -0.57 5.35
CA LEU A 21 5.59 -1.33 6.14
C LEU A 21 4.82 -1.98 7.30
N ILE A 22 4.80 -3.31 7.36
CA ILE A 22 4.06 -4.06 8.39
C ILE A 22 4.96 -4.67 9.45
N GLU A 23 6.23 -4.93 9.13
CA GLU A 23 7.30 -5.30 10.06
C GLU A 23 8.63 -4.75 9.48
N PRO A 24 9.74 -4.72 10.24
CA PRO A 24 11.05 -4.45 9.66
C PRO A 24 11.26 -5.33 8.42
N GLU A 25 11.61 -4.70 7.29
CA GLU A 25 11.87 -5.35 6.01
C GLU A 25 10.67 -6.09 5.37
N ARG A 26 9.46 -6.00 5.96
CA ARG A 26 8.25 -6.60 5.40
C ARG A 26 7.25 -5.53 4.98
N VAL A 27 6.96 -5.50 3.69
CA VAL A 27 6.04 -4.54 3.08
C VAL A 27 4.86 -5.27 2.46
N ILE A 28 3.66 -4.72 2.64
CA ILE A 28 2.49 -5.06 1.82
C ILE A 28 2.29 -3.95 0.79
N VAL A 29 2.19 -4.33 -0.49
CA VAL A 29 1.90 -3.41 -1.58
C VAL A 29 0.48 -3.69 -2.08
N PHE A 30 -0.37 -2.67 -2.01
CA PHE A 30 -1.66 -2.64 -2.68
C PHE A 30 -1.49 -2.05 -4.07
N SER A 31 -2.12 -2.64 -5.06
CA SER A 31 -2.12 -2.11 -6.42
C SER A 31 -3.49 -2.23 -7.07
N THR A 32 -3.87 -1.20 -7.82
CA THR A 32 -5.04 -1.23 -8.72
C THR A 32 -4.62 -0.80 -10.12
N THR A 33 -5.16 -1.46 -11.14
CA THR A 33 -4.83 -1.22 -12.55
C THR A 33 -6.11 -1.10 -13.36
N SER A 34 -6.17 -0.11 -14.24
CA SER A 34 -7.29 0.15 -15.14
C SER A 34 -6.80 0.37 -16.59
N GLN A 35 -7.66 0.09 -17.57
CA GLN A 35 -7.42 0.42 -18.98
C GLN A 35 -7.84 1.86 -19.34
N THR A 36 -8.42 2.58 -18.40
CA THR A 36 -8.81 3.99 -18.52
C THR A 36 -8.33 4.76 -17.30
N ASP A 37 -8.33 6.09 -17.39
CA ASP A 37 -8.20 6.95 -16.22
C ASP A 37 -9.18 6.53 -15.12
N PHE A 38 -8.75 6.67 -13.87
CA PHE A 38 -9.60 6.40 -12.71
C PHE A 38 -10.61 7.54 -12.55
N SER A 39 -11.88 7.21 -12.36
CA SER A 39 -12.91 8.19 -12.03
C SER A 39 -12.72 8.77 -10.62
N ASP A 40 -13.42 9.85 -10.32
CA ASP A 40 -13.45 10.43 -8.96
C ASP A 40 -13.97 9.42 -7.92
N GLU A 41 -15.00 8.65 -8.28
CA GLU A 41 -15.55 7.58 -7.43
C GLU A 41 -14.52 6.48 -7.17
N GLN A 42 -13.80 6.03 -8.20
CA GLN A 42 -12.73 5.04 -8.04
C GLN A 42 -11.56 5.59 -7.22
N THR A 43 -11.29 6.88 -7.33
CA THR A 43 -10.28 7.56 -6.53
C THR A 43 -10.67 7.60 -5.06
N GLN A 44 -11.91 8.00 -4.75
CA GLN A 44 -12.42 7.97 -3.39
C GLN A 44 -12.45 6.55 -2.80
N GLY A 45 -12.85 5.56 -3.60
CA GLY A 45 -12.86 4.15 -3.18
C GLY A 45 -11.46 3.61 -2.88
N TRP A 46 -10.48 3.99 -3.69
CA TRP A 46 -9.06 3.67 -3.45
C TRP A 46 -8.56 4.30 -2.15
N ASP A 47 -8.82 5.59 -1.92
CA ASP A 47 -8.41 6.29 -0.69
C ASP A 47 -9.07 5.68 0.54
N HIS A 48 -10.36 5.34 0.45
CA HIS A 48 -11.09 4.65 1.52
C HIS A 48 -10.49 3.26 1.81
N MET A 49 -10.16 2.49 0.77
CA MET A 49 -9.51 1.19 0.94
C MET A 49 -8.17 1.32 1.67
N LEU A 50 -7.31 2.26 1.26
CA LEU A 50 -6.02 2.48 1.90
C LEU A 50 -6.15 2.95 3.36
N THR A 51 -7.07 3.87 3.64
CA THR A 51 -7.28 4.40 4.99
C THR A 51 -7.94 3.39 5.94
N SER A 52 -8.71 2.45 5.41
CA SER A 52 -9.32 1.37 6.20
C SER A 52 -8.32 0.25 6.57
N PHE A 53 -7.16 0.19 5.93
CA PHE A 53 -6.17 -0.85 6.20
C PHE A 53 -5.52 -0.66 7.58
N GLN A 54 -5.70 -1.65 8.45
CA GLN A 54 -5.03 -1.75 9.75
C GLN A 54 -4.18 -3.02 9.78
N PRO A 55 -2.84 -2.93 9.72
CA PRO A 55 -2.00 -4.11 9.80
C PRO A 55 -2.14 -4.74 11.18
N ARG A 56 -2.31 -6.06 11.22
CA ARG A 56 -2.26 -6.84 12.47
C ARG A 56 -0.79 -7.00 12.87
N VAL A 57 -0.17 -5.95 13.38
CA VAL A 57 1.15 -6.03 14.00
C VAL A 57 0.98 -6.69 15.36
N PRO A 58 1.58 -7.88 15.62
CA PRO A 58 1.72 -8.31 16.99
C PRO A 58 2.60 -7.27 17.70
N HIS A 59 2.09 -6.69 18.78
CA HIS A 59 2.90 -5.86 19.66
C HIS A 59 4.03 -6.74 20.22
N THR A 60 5.20 -6.72 19.60
CA THR A 60 6.41 -7.09 20.30
C THR A 60 6.70 -5.95 21.26
N THR A 61 6.22 -6.08 22.49
CA THR A 61 6.72 -5.30 23.62
C THR A 61 8.24 -5.36 23.54
N PRO A 62 8.97 -4.24 23.46
CA PRO A 62 10.40 -4.29 23.63
C PRO A 62 10.61 -4.82 25.05
N THR A 63 11.08 -6.06 25.18
CA THR A 63 11.71 -6.49 26.42
C THR A 63 12.94 -5.61 26.54
N ASP A 64 12.80 -4.55 27.33
CA ASP A 64 13.89 -3.71 27.79
C ASP A 64 14.79 -4.61 28.65
N THR A 65 15.65 -5.39 28.00
CA THR A 65 16.77 -6.08 28.63
C THR A 65 17.81 -5.00 28.95
N ARG A 66 17.47 -4.13 29.91
CA ARG A 66 18.45 -3.47 30.77
C ARG A 66 18.89 -4.52 31.77
N GLU A 67 19.89 -5.29 31.37
CA GLU A 67 20.71 -6.02 32.32
C GLU A 67 21.25 -5.00 33.33
N GLN A 68 20.90 -5.21 34.59
CA GLN A 68 21.52 -4.53 35.71
C GLN A 68 22.94 -5.07 35.85
N GLU A 69 23.93 -4.18 35.74
CA GLU A 69 25.24 -4.31 36.39
C GLU A 69 25.43 -3.14 37.35
#